data_AF-A0A941RMJ5-F1
#
_entry.id   AF-A0A941RMJ5-F1
#
_cell.length_a   1.000
_cell.length_b   1.000
_cell.length_c   1.000
_cell.angle_alpha   90.00
_cell.angle_beta   90.00
_cell.angle_gamma   90.00
#
_symmetry.space_group_name_H-M   'P 1'
#
loop_
_entity.id
_entity.type
_entity.pdbx_description
1 polymer ?
#
loop_
_entity_poly.entity_id
_entity_poly.type
_entity_poly.pdbx_seq_one_letter_code
_entity_poly.pdbx_strand_id
1 'polypeptide(L)'
;MNLLRRLHDLPGVLVRDLPRYRAALSATSKDAGAWASLCNRNETLLQVEGSRGYQCQWQWGSELHAPLVLPSLGRKLMQTALHEWPIRFADRQPVFEGQPRISFVIAHSGEARLPQLIQTLRSLFAQEGVYCECIVVDQSPAPLLDRLPQGTVYRHLDKSGMTPGWRKSWAFNVGARLARADILVFHDGDICAPAGYARELLQVMGEGRYTAASLQRVLFYLTREDTARLLVGDAVPDDGVPSPALQNWKGGTIAIRKDAFKAIGGFDEGFVDWGGEDDEFYDRCQLVGHCRAGYLPFVHLWHAPQAKRHAADNINTTRVLPVRFAIPREDRVAELNARAWGDAARPDPVERYT
;
A
#
# COMPACT_ATOMS: atom_id res chain seq x y z
N MET A 1 3.26 -11.15 20.64
CA MET A 1 2.66 -12.32 21.32
C MET A 1 3.53 -12.72 22.51
N ASN A 2 2.95 -12.93 23.71
CA ASN A 2 3.71 -13.36 24.89
C ASN A 2 4.22 -14.81 24.74
N LEU A 3 5.36 -15.13 25.34
CA LEU A 3 6.05 -16.42 25.34
C LEU A 3 5.13 -17.59 25.72
N LEU A 4 4.30 -17.43 26.75
CA LEU A 4 3.36 -18.48 27.18
C LEU A 4 2.38 -18.88 26.06
N ARG A 5 1.86 -17.89 25.31
CA ARG A 5 0.96 -18.14 24.18
C ARG A 5 1.71 -18.76 22.99
N ARG A 6 2.96 -18.35 22.75
CA ARG A 6 3.82 -18.99 21.74
C ARG A 6 4.04 -20.47 22.06
N LEU A 7 4.38 -20.81 23.30
CA LEU A 7 4.62 -22.19 23.72
C LEU A 7 3.35 -23.04 23.63
N HIS A 8 2.21 -22.48 24.00
CA HIS A 8 0.90 -23.13 23.86
C HIS A 8 0.55 -23.45 22.40
N ASP A 9 0.78 -22.49 21.49
CA ASP A 9 0.38 -22.62 20.08
C ASP A 9 1.39 -23.42 19.22
N LEU A 10 2.64 -23.54 19.68
CA LEU A 10 3.76 -24.15 18.95
C LEU A 10 3.47 -25.59 18.46
N PRO A 11 2.97 -26.54 19.29
CA PRO A 11 2.67 -27.88 18.83
C PRO A 11 1.68 -27.89 17.66
N GLY A 12 0.66 -27.03 17.72
CA GLY A 12 -0.31 -26.87 16.65
C GLY A 12 0.36 -26.42 15.35
N VAL A 13 1.22 -25.40 15.43
CA VAL A 13 1.97 -24.87 14.26
C VAL A 13 2.90 -25.93 13.66
N LEU A 14 3.62 -26.68 14.48
CA LEU A 14 4.51 -27.75 14.03
C LEU A 14 3.77 -28.88 13.30
N VAL A 15 2.58 -29.25 13.77
CA VAL A 15 1.79 -30.34 13.16
C VAL A 15 1.02 -29.89 11.93
N ARG A 16 0.38 -28.72 11.98
CA ARG A 16 -0.61 -28.31 10.97
C ARG A 16 -0.11 -27.30 9.94
N ASP A 17 0.80 -26.40 10.31
CA ASP A 17 1.27 -25.34 9.39
C ASP A 17 2.65 -25.64 8.80
N LEU A 18 3.57 -26.19 9.59
CA LEU A 18 4.93 -26.46 9.13
C LEU A 18 4.98 -27.31 7.85
N PRO A 19 4.17 -28.38 7.67
CA PRO A 19 4.14 -29.11 6.40
C PRO A 19 3.67 -28.25 5.22
N ARG A 20 2.62 -27.43 5.42
CA ARG A 20 2.09 -26.51 4.40
C ARG A 20 3.13 -25.46 3.99
N TYR A 21 3.80 -24.86 4.98
CA TYR A 21 4.88 -23.90 4.74
C TYR A 21 6.08 -24.56 4.05
N ARG A 22 6.50 -25.76 4.46
CA ARG A 22 7.60 -26.47 3.81
C ARG A 22 7.29 -26.77 2.34
N ALA A 23 6.06 -27.19 2.04
CA ALA A 23 5.64 -27.44 0.66
C ALA A 23 5.61 -26.15 -0.18
N ALA A 24 5.04 -25.07 0.35
CA ALA A 24 4.92 -23.80 -0.37
C ALA A 24 6.24 -23.01 -0.48
N LEU A 25 7.23 -23.28 0.38
CA LEU A 25 8.51 -22.57 0.44
C LEU A 25 9.70 -23.42 -0.06
N SER A 26 9.47 -24.62 -0.60
CA SER A 26 10.56 -25.44 -1.14
C SER A 26 10.97 -24.95 -2.53
N ALA A 27 12.29 -24.95 -2.78
CA ALA A 27 12.88 -24.66 -4.09
C ALA A 27 12.53 -25.72 -5.17
N THR A 28 11.90 -26.82 -4.76
CA THR A 28 11.40 -27.90 -5.62
C THR A 28 9.94 -27.73 -5.99
N SER A 29 9.25 -26.69 -5.50
CA SER A 29 7.93 -26.36 -6.00
C SER A 29 8.06 -26.09 -7.49
N LYS A 30 7.46 -26.94 -8.32
CA LYS A 30 7.36 -26.71 -9.78
C LYS A 30 6.52 -25.45 -10.09
N ASP A 31 5.87 -24.90 -9.06
CA ASP A 31 4.91 -23.82 -9.14
C ASP A 31 5.54 -22.54 -8.57
N ALA A 32 6.15 -21.73 -9.43
CA ALA A 32 6.52 -20.36 -9.08
C ALA A 32 5.29 -19.64 -8.47
N GLY A 33 5.48 -18.92 -7.37
CA GLY A 33 4.39 -18.26 -6.65
C GLY A 33 3.63 -19.13 -5.63
N ALA A 34 4.04 -20.39 -5.37
CA ALA A 34 3.36 -21.27 -4.39
C ALA A 34 3.21 -20.64 -2.99
N TRP A 35 4.18 -19.82 -2.57
CA TRP A 35 4.15 -19.11 -1.28
C TRP A 35 2.93 -18.17 -1.15
N ALA A 36 2.39 -17.65 -2.25
CA ALA A 36 1.22 -16.78 -2.25
C ALA A 36 -0.07 -17.52 -1.84
N SER A 37 -0.09 -18.85 -1.85
CA SER A 37 -1.22 -19.66 -1.40
C SER A 37 -1.31 -19.83 0.14
N LEU A 38 -0.32 -19.34 0.90
CA LEU A 38 -0.28 -19.49 2.37
C LEU A 38 -1.24 -18.54 3.09
N CYS A 39 -2.27 -19.07 3.76
CA CYS A 39 -3.17 -18.32 4.64
C CYS A 39 -3.34 -19.00 6.02
N ASN A 40 -3.96 -18.31 6.97
CA ASN A 40 -4.33 -18.91 8.25
C ASN A 40 -5.34 -20.05 8.05
N ARG A 41 -5.41 -20.97 9.02
CA ARG A 41 -6.19 -22.21 8.88
C ARG A 41 -7.71 -21.98 8.77
N ASN A 42 -8.19 -20.86 9.27
CA ASN A 42 -9.60 -20.44 9.27
C ASN A 42 -9.91 -19.46 8.13
N GLU A 43 -9.01 -19.30 7.16
CA GLU A 43 -9.15 -18.42 6.02
C GLU A 43 -9.15 -19.22 4.72
N THR A 44 -9.71 -18.65 3.66
CA THR A 44 -9.84 -19.30 2.35
C THR A 44 -9.44 -18.36 1.24
N LEU A 45 -8.47 -18.81 0.44
CA LEU A 45 -8.02 -18.13 -0.76
C LEU A 45 -8.68 -18.77 -1.99
N LEU A 46 -9.14 -17.94 -2.90
CA LEU A 46 -9.56 -18.36 -4.24
C LEU A 46 -8.52 -17.89 -5.23
N GLN A 47 -8.06 -18.77 -6.12
CA GLN A 47 -7.26 -18.34 -7.24
C GLN A 47 -8.14 -17.52 -8.20
N VAL A 48 -7.69 -16.33 -8.58
CA VAL A 48 -8.42 -15.48 -9.52
C VAL A 48 -8.21 -16.02 -10.93
N GLU A 49 -9.30 -16.29 -11.64
CA GLU A 49 -9.26 -16.84 -13.00
C GLU A 49 -8.45 -15.95 -13.94
N GLY A 50 -7.49 -16.54 -14.65
CA GLY A 50 -6.58 -15.82 -15.55
C GLY A 50 -5.50 -14.99 -14.83
N SER A 51 -5.39 -15.11 -13.50
CA SER A 51 -4.35 -14.43 -12.71
C SER A 51 -3.49 -15.44 -11.95
N ARG A 52 -2.26 -15.01 -11.63
CA ARG A 52 -1.35 -15.70 -10.70
C ARG A 52 -1.73 -15.45 -9.23
N GLY A 53 -2.63 -14.50 -9.00
CA GLY A 53 -3.02 -14.02 -7.68
C GLY A 53 -4.17 -14.76 -7.03
N TYR A 54 -4.24 -14.56 -5.73
CA TYR A 54 -5.32 -15.07 -4.90
C TYR A 54 -6.22 -13.93 -4.41
N GLN A 55 -7.52 -14.16 -4.48
CA GLN A 55 -8.53 -13.36 -3.81
C GLN A 55 -8.83 -13.97 -2.45
N CYS A 56 -8.88 -13.12 -1.43
CA CYS A 56 -9.19 -13.53 -0.07
C CYS A 56 -10.71 -13.52 0.14
N GLN A 57 -11.30 -14.61 0.62
CA GLN A 57 -12.74 -14.68 0.98
C GLN A 57 -13.06 -14.08 2.35
N TRP A 58 -12.31 -13.07 2.78
CA TRP A 58 -12.53 -12.39 4.04
C TRP A 58 -12.27 -10.88 3.88
N GLN A 59 -12.86 -10.10 4.79
CA GLN A 59 -12.99 -8.66 4.59
C GLN A 59 -11.73 -7.87 4.98
N TRP A 60 -10.98 -8.30 5.99
CA TRP A 60 -9.92 -7.51 6.62
C TRP A 60 -8.53 -8.12 6.47
N GLY A 61 -7.49 -7.29 6.48
CA GLY A 61 -6.12 -7.79 6.60
C GLY A 61 -5.93 -8.56 7.90
N SER A 62 -5.10 -9.59 7.88
CA SER A 62 -4.80 -10.39 9.07
C SER A 62 -3.31 -10.71 9.14
N GLU A 63 -2.80 -10.86 10.36
CA GLU A 63 -1.42 -11.33 10.55
C GLU A 63 -1.37 -12.84 10.31
N LEU A 64 -0.33 -13.32 9.62
CA LEU A 64 -0.07 -14.76 9.51
C LEU A 64 0.33 -15.32 10.88
N HIS A 65 -0.51 -16.18 11.46
CA HIS A 65 -0.33 -16.71 12.82
C HIS A 65 0.92 -17.58 12.96
N ALA A 66 1.20 -18.45 12.00
CA ALA A 66 2.34 -19.36 12.07
C ALA A 66 3.70 -18.62 12.18
N PRO A 67 3.99 -17.56 11.38
CA PRO A 67 5.12 -16.66 11.59
C PRO A 67 5.19 -16.00 12.96
N LEU A 68 4.06 -15.69 13.60
CA LEU A 68 4.07 -15.11 14.96
C LEU A 68 4.53 -16.11 16.03
N VAL A 69 4.20 -17.39 15.84
CA VAL A 69 4.55 -18.50 16.75
C VAL A 69 5.96 -19.01 16.48
N LEU A 70 6.31 -19.23 15.20
CA LEU A 70 7.59 -19.74 14.75
C LEU A 70 8.22 -18.74 13.74
N PRO A 71 9.00 -17.76 14.22
CA PRO A 71 9.48 -16.64 13.40
C PRO A 71 10.35 -17.03 12.19
N SER A 72 10.99 -18.19 12.24
CA SER A 72 11.75 -18.73 11.09
C SER A 72 10.86 -18.98 9.86
N LEU A 73 9.55 -19.24 10.04
CA LEU A 73 8.60 -19.34 8.94
C LEU A 73 8.38 -17.97 8.27
N GLY A 74 8.28 -16.90 9.06
CA GLY A 74 8.16 -15.53 8.55
C GLY A 74 9.40 -15.10 7.76
N ARG A 75 10.59 -15.37 8.30
CA ARG A 75 11.87 -15.13 7.60
C ARG A 75 11.94 -15.90 6.28
N LYS A 76 11.68 -17.21 6.30
CA LYS A 76 11.78 -18.04 5.08
C LYS A 76 10.75 -17.64 4.04
N LEU A 77 9.54 -17.28 4.46
CA LEU A 77 8.50 -16.74 3.59
C LEU A 77 8.96 -15.43 2.93
N MET A 78 9.48 -14.48 3.71
CA MET A 78 9.99 -13.21 3.18
C MET A 78 11.14 -13.42 2.19
N GLN A 79 12.13 -14.24 2.53
CA GLN A 79 13.24 -14.58 1.63
C GLN A 79 12.75 -15.20 0.31
N THR A 80 11.84 -16.16 0.38
CA THR A 80 11.33 -16.86 -0.81
C THR A 80 10.56 -15.89 -1.71
N ALA A 81 9.67 -15.09 -1.12
CA ALA A 81 8.86 -14.12 -1.84
C ALA A 81 9.73 -13.02 -2.48
N LEU A 82 10.71 -12.47 -1.75
CA LEU A 82 11.61 -11.42 -2.26
C LEU A 82 12.68 -11.95 -3.22
N HIS A 83 13.01 -13.24 -3.18
CA HIS A 83 13.84 -13.86 -4.21
C HIS A 83 13.11 -13.92 -5.56
N GLU A 84 11.82 -14.28 -5.54
CA GLU A 84 10.97 -14.31 -6.73
C GLU A 84 10.60 -12.89 -7.21
N TRP A 85 10.33 -11.98 -6.27
CA TRP A 85 9.92 -10.60 -6.52
C TRP A 85 10.88 -9.63 -5.81
N PRO A 86 12.08 -9.39 -6.38
CA PRO A 86 13.08 -8.57 -5.75
C PRO A 86 12.63 -7.12 -5.63
N ILE A 87 12.89 -6.53 -4.46
CA ILE A 87 12.88 -5.08 -4.27
C ILE A 87 14.28 -4.58 -4.63
N ARG A 88 14.33 -3.62 -5.55
CA ARG A 88 15.55 -2.96 -6.00
C ARG A 88 15.45 -1.47 -5.68
N PHE A 89 16.58 -0.77 -5.68
CA PHE A 89 16.62 0.65 -5.40
C PHE A 89 17.44 1.38 -6.47
N ALA A 90 16.97 2.56 -6.86
CA ALA A 90 17.64 3.44 -7.81
C ALA A 90 17.60 4.88 -7.31
N ASP A 91 18.72 5.59 -7.39
CA ASP A 91 18.86 6.95 -6.82
C ASP A 91 18.14 8.05 -7.62
N ARG A 92 17.82 7.77 -8.87
CA ARG A 92 17.16 8.70 -9.78
C ARG A 92 16.16 7.97 -10.65
N GLN A 93 15.12 8.68 -11.06
CA GLN A 93 14.27 8.18 -12.14
C GLN A 93 15.09 7.98 -13.41
N PRO A 94 14.86 6.91 -14.18
CA PRO A 94 15.46 6.80 -15.49
C PRO A 94 14.95 7.95 -16.37
N VAL A 95 15.86 8.54 -17.15
CA VAL A 95 15.49 9.57 -18.13
C VAL A 95 14.81 8.87 -19.30
N PHE A 96 13.55 9.22 -19.55
CA PHE A 96 12.78 8.69 -20.66
C PHE A 96 12.17 9.82 -21.50
N GLU A 97 12.21 9.64 -22.81
CA GLU A 97 11.47 10.46 -23.76
C GLU A 97 10.08 9.82 -23.95
N GLY A 98 9.02 10.51 -23.54
CA GLY A 98 7.64 10.05 -23.71
C GLY A 98 6.75 10.22 -22.47
N GLN A 99 5.53 9.72 -22.56
CA GLN A 99 4.55 9.77 -21.48
C GLN A 99 4.76 8.60 -20.52
N PRO A 100 4.78 8.82 -19.19
CA PRO A 100 4.82 7.73 -18.23
C PRO A 100 3.58 6.85 -18.38
N ARG A 101 3.77 5.54 -18.21
CA ARG A 101 2.67 4.57 -18.25
C ARG A 101 1.95 4.48 -16.91
N ILE A 102 2.65 4.78 -15.82
CA ILE A 102 2.14 4.80 -14.45
C ILE A 102 2.63 6.07 -13.75
N SER A 103 1.73 6.69 -12.98
CA SER A 103 2.06 7.77 -12.05
C SER A 103 1.88 7.25 -10.62
N PHE A 104 2.97 7.06 -9.90
CA PHE A 104 2.91 6.83 -8.46
C PHE A 104 2.63 8.16 -7.74
N VAL A 105 1.64 8.19 -6.88
CA VAL A 105 1.25 9.37 -6.10
C VAL A 105 1.41 9.06 -4.62
N ILE A 106 2.26 9.84 -3.95
CA ILE A 106 2.63 9.66 -2.55
C ILE A 106 2.28 10.93 -1.78
N ALA A 107 1.47 10.78 -0.74
CA ALA A 107 1.21 11.84 0.22
C ALA A 107 2.27 11.79 1.34
N HIS A 108 2.86 12.94 1.68
CA HIS A 108 3.87 13.03 2.74
C HIS A 108 3.68 14.23 3.67
N SER A 109 4.20 14.12 4.90
CA SER A 109 4.31 15.24 5.84
C SER A 109 5.31 14.91 6.94
N GLY A 110 6.15 15.89 7.24
CA GLY A 110 7.08 15.91 8.36
C GLY A 110 8.41 15.20 8.09
N GLU A 111 9.49 15.75 8.63
CA GLU A 111 10.85 15.23 8.42
C GLU A 111 11.11 13.86 9.05
N ALA A 112 10.36 13.50 10.10
CA ALA A 112 10.57 12.25 10.84
C ALA A 112 10.40 10.98 9.99
N ARG A 113 9.65 11.07 8.87
CA ARG A 113 9.43 9.96 7.93
C ARG A 113 10.18 10.13 6.60
N LEU A 114 10.99 11.17 6.47
CA LEU A 114 11.70 11.49 5.24
C LEU A 114 12.65 10.36 4.78
N PRO A 115 13.42 9.68 5.67
CA PRO A 115 14.23 8.54 5.25
C PRO A 115 13.43 7.41 4.62
N GLN A 116 12.25 7.10 5.18
CA GLN A 116 11.34 6.09 4.65
C GLN A 116 10.75 6.50 3.30
N LEU A 117 10.39 7.79 3.14
CA LEU A 117 9.93 8.32 1.86
C LEU A 117 11.00 8.18 0.78
N ILE A 118 12.22 8.60 1.07
CA ILE A 118 13.34 8.53 0.13
C ILE A 118 13.56 7.08 -0.32
N GLN A 119 13.59 6.14 0.62
CA GLN A 119 13.80 4.73 0.27
C GLN A 119 12.63 4.14 -0.53
N THR A 120 11.40 4.52 -0.18
CA THR A 120 10.20 4.15 -0.95
C THR A 120 10.31 4.66 -2.38
N LEU A 121 10.64 5.95 -2.58
CA LEU A 121 10.84 6.52 -3.91
C LEU A 121 11.93 5.78 -4.69
N ARG A 122 13.05 5.45 -4.06
CA ARG A 122 14.14 4.68 -4.69
C ARG A 122 13.67 3.29 -5.15
N SER A 123 12.74 2.65 -4.41
CA SER A 123 12.13 1.39 -4.85
C SER A 123 11.18 1.55 -6.04
N LEU A 124 10.48 2.69 -6.11
CA LEU A 124 9.59 3.03 -7.22
C LEU A 124 10.36 3.52 -8.46
N PHE A 125 11.57 4.04 -8.28
CA PHE A 125 12.45 4.41 -9.39
C PHE A 125 13.08 3.18 -10.06
N ALA A 126 13.20 2.08 -9.32
CA ALA A 126 13.79 0.82 -9.79
C ALA A 126 12.79 -0.10 -10.51
N GLN A 127 11.64 0.42 -10.95
CA GLN A 127 10.65 -0.38 -11.68
C GLN A 127 11.18 -0.83 -13.05
N GLU A 128 10.98 -2.10 -13.37
CA GLU A 128 11.56 -2.73 -14.56
C GLU A 128 10.62 -2.74 -15.76
N GLY A 129 11.14 -2.33 -16.92
CA GLY A 129 10.42 -2.44 -18.19
C GLY A 129 9.23 -1.49 -18.34
N VAL A 130 9.01 -0.57 -17.38
CA VAL A 130 7.94 0.41 -17.41
C VAL A 130 8.47 1.76 -17.00
N TYR A 131 8.23 2.78 -17.83
CA TYR A 131 8.50 4.16 -17.43
C TYR A 131 7.40 4.65 -16.48
N CYS A 132 7.82 4.99 -15.26
CA CYS A 132 6.96 5.49 -14.20
C CYS A 132 7.41 6.88 -13.77
N GLU A 133 6.47 7.77 -13.48
CA GLU A 133 6.76 8.99 -12.73
C GLU A 133 6.34 8.84 -11.27
N CYS A 134 7.00 9.55 -10.35
CA CYS A 134 6.65 9.58 -8.94
C CYS A 134 6.36 11.02 -8.52
N ILE A 135 5.19 11.21 -7.92
CA ILE A 135 4.66 12.51 -7.51
C ILE A 135 4.56 12.50 -5.99
N VAL A 136 5.29 13.40 -5.34
CA VAL A 136 5.19 13.63 -3.90
C VAL A 136 4.36 14.88 -3.66
N VAL A 137 3.26 14.71 -2.93
CA VAL A 137 2.43 15.81 -2.45
C VAL A 137 2.64 15.97 -0.95
N ASP A 138 3.33 17.04 -0.58
CA ASP A 138 3.88 17.29 0.73
C ASP A 138 3.04 18.31 1.50
N GLN A 139 2.68 17.98 2.74
CA GLN A 139 1.96 18.85 3.67
C GLN A 139 2.81 19.21 4.90
N SER A 140 4.14 19.10 4.80
CA SER A 140 5.08 19.51 5.85
C SER A 140 4.97 21.02 6.13
N PRO A 141 5.33 21.48 7.34
CA PRO A 141 5.34 22.91 7.64
C PRO A 141 6.22 23.75 6.70
N ALA A 142 7.28 23.17 6.17
CA ALA A 142 8.15 23.77 5.16
C ALA A 142 8.34 22.80 3.98
N PRO A 143 8.56 23.30 2.75
CA PRO A 143 8.81 22.45 1.59
C PRO A 143 10.06 21.56 1.75
N LEU A 144 9.98 20.33 1.26
CA LEU A 144 11.04 19.32 1.36
C LEU A 144 11.73 19.00 0.02
N LEU A 145 11.44 19.73 -1.06
CA LEU A 145 11.88 19.40 -2.42
C LEU A 145 13.39 19.12 -2.53
N ASP A 146 14.23 19.98 -1.94
CA ASP A 146 15.70 19.88 -2.01
C ASP A 146 16.27 18.64 -1.30
N ARG A 147 15.43 17.92 -0.54
CA ARG A 147 15.78 16.69 0.16
C ARG A 147 15.34 15.42 -0.57
N LEU A 148 14.56 15.56 -1.65
CA LEU A 148 14.01 14.41 -2.38
C LEU A 148 14.95 13.97 -3.51
N PRO A 149 14.93 12.67 -3.89
CA PRO A 149 15.69 12.17 -5.03
C PRO A 149 15.38 12.91 -6.33
N GLN A 150 16.40 13.09 -7.17
CA GLN A 150 16.26 13.76 -8.46
C GLN A 150 15.26 13.01 -9.36
N GLY A 151 14.40 13.77 -10.04
CA GLY A 151 13.32 13.24 -10.89
C GLY A 151 11.99 13.10 -10.18
N THR A 152 11.91 13.40 -8.88
CA THR A 152 10.64 13.46 -8.16
C THR A 152 9.82 14.67 -8.62
N VAL A 153 8.58 14.44 -9.06
CA VAL A 153 7.60 15.52 -9.27
C VAL A 153 7.08 15.94 -7.90
N TYR A 154 7.09 17.23 -7.58
CA TYR A 154 6.83 17.70 -6.23
C TYR A 154 5.76 18.79 -6.18
N ARG A 155 4.87 18.70 -5.18
CA ARG A 155 3.91 19.76 -4.83
C ARG A 155 3.84 19.93 -3.33
N HIS A 156 4.12 21.12 -2.84
CA HIS A 156 3.82 21.51 -1.46
C HIS A 156 2.38 22.03 -1.35
N LEU A 157 1.70 21.65 -0.28
CA LEU A 157 0.37 22.13 0.10
C LEU A 157 0.46 22.92 1.40
N ASP A 158 0.15 24.21 1.31
CA ASP A 158 0.04 25.06 2.48
C ASP A 158 -1.26 24.74 3.24
N LYS A 159 -1.13 24.55 4.56
CA LYS A 159 -2.24 24.31 5.48
C LYS A 159 -2.52 25.52 6.38
N SER A 160 -1.90 26.66 6.09
CA SER A 160 -2.12 27.89 6.84
C SER A 160 -3.61 28.25 6.84
N GLY A 161 -4.13 28.65 8.00
CA GLY A 161 -5.55 28.99 8.18
C GLY A 161 -6.52 27.80 8.23
N MET A 162 -6.04 26.55 8.21
CA MET A 162 -6.88 25.35 8.30
C MET A 162 -6.80 24.69 9.69
N THR A 163 -7.84 23.93 10.05
CA THR A 163 -7.81 23.08 11.26
C THR A 163 -6.63 22.10 11.20
N PRO A 164 -5.85 21.95 12.29
CA PRO A 164 -4.75 20.99 12.32
C PRO A 164 -5.22 19.58 11.96
N GLY A 165 -4.42 18.88 11.15
CA GLY A 165 -4.72 17.51 10.76
C GLY A 165 -3.93 17.06 9.54
N TRP A 166 -3.78 15.74 9.41
CA TRP A 166 -3.20 15.10 8.22
C TRP A 166 -4.28 14.83 7.17
N ARG A 167 -4.10 15.25 5.91
CA ARG A 167 -5.16 15.18 4.89
C ARG A 167 -4.75 14.32 3.71
N LYS A 168 -4.62 13.00 3.91
CA LYS A 168 -4.12 12.05 2.90
C LYS A 168 -4.91 12.14 1.59
N SER A 169 -6.23 12.08 1.67
CA SER A 169 -7.15 12.15 0.52
C SER A 169 -6.92 13.39 -0.35
N TRP A 170 -6.76 14.56 0.27
CA TRP A 170 -6.51 15.81 -0.43
C TRP A 170 -5.18 15.77 -1.21
N ALA A 171 -4.11 15.29 -0.57
CA ALA A 171 -2.82 15.14 -1.23
C ALA A 171 -2.89 14.17 -2.42
N PHE A 172 -3.58 13.04 -2.27
CA PHE A 172 -3.80 12.09 -3.36
C PHE A 172 -4.57 12.71 -4.53
N ASN A 173 -5.66 13.43 -4.26
CA ASN A 173 -6.45 14.08 -5.28
C ASN A 173 -5.67 15.16 -6.04
N VAL A 174 -4.88 15.98 -5.35
CA VAL A 174 -3.97 16.95 -6.00
C VAL A 174 -2.94 16.22 -6.86
N GLY A 175 -2.33 15.15 -6.34
CA GLY A 175 -1.34 14.36 -7.08
C GLY A 175 -1.93 13.70 -8.32
N ALA A 176 -3.17 13.21 -8.26
CA ALA A 176 -3.90 12.67 -9.40
C ALA A 176 -4.15 13.70 -10.51
N ARG A 177 -4.28 14.98 -10.16
CA ARG A 177 -4.39 16.07 -11.15
C ARG A 177 -3.06 16.39 -11.82
N LEU A 178 -1.96 16.31 -11.07
CA LEU A 178 -0.60 16.50 -11.59
C LEU A 178 -0.12 15.33 -12.46
N ALA A 179 -0.63 14.13 -12.21
CA ALA A 179 -0.25 12.92 -12.91
C ALA A 179 -0.42 13.02 -14.43
N ARG A 180 0.57 12.56 -15.19
CA ARG A 180 0.57 12.51 -16.65
C ARG A 180 0.16 11.14 -17.18
N ALA A 181 0.30 10.06 -16.42
CA ALA A 181 -0.07 8.73 -16.88
C ALA A 181 -1.59 8.48 -16.83
N ASP A 182 -2.03 7.49 -17.60
CA ASP A 182 -3.43 7.02 -17.59
C ASP A 182 -3.72 6.05 -16.43
N ILE A 183 -2.70 5.52 -15.77
CA ILE A 183 -2.83 4.67 -14.57
C ILE A 183 -2.18 5.39 -13.40
N LEU A 184 -2.97 5.61 -12.36
CA LEU A 184 -2.55 6.19 -11.10
C LEU A 184 -2.29 5.06 -10.10
N VAL A 185 -1.22 5.17 -9.33
CA VAL A 185 -0.95 4.28 -8.19
C VAL A 185 -0.77 5.12 -6.95
N PHE A 186 -1.77 5.12 -6.07
CA PHE A 186 -1.68 5.79 -4.78
C PHE A 186 -0.89 4.91 -3.84
N HIS A 187 0.21 5.42 -3.30
CA HIS A 187 1.20 4.63 -2.58
C HIS A 187 1.66 5.33 -1.29
N ASP A 188 1.74 4.60 -0.19
CA ASP A 188 2.25 5.11 1.08
C ASP A 188 3.76 5.29 1.02
N GLY A 189 4.27 6.34 1.68
CA GLY A 189 5.68 6.73 1.67
C GLY A 189 6.61 5.93 2.59
N ASP A 190 6.16 4.80 3.11
CA ASP A 190 6.92 3.92 4.00
C ASP A 190 6.84 2.45 3.58
N ILE A 191 6.43 2.18 2.33
CA ILE A 191 6.35 0.84 1.77
C ILE A 191 7.30 0.75 0.57
N CYS A 192 8.17 -0.26 0.54
CA CYS A 192 8.99 -0.57 -0.63
C CYS A 192 8.28 -1.61 -1.51
N ALA A 193 8.26 -1.35 -2.82
CA ALA A 193 7.60 -2.18 -3.82
C ALA A 193 8.59 -3.06 -4.59
N PRO A 194 8.18 -4.26 -5.05
CA PRO A 194 9.02 -5.09 -5.90
C PRO A 194 9.24 -4.41 -7.27
N ALA A 195 10.40 -4.65 -7.88
CA ALA A 195 10.82 -4.01 -9.13
C ALA A 195 9.88 -4.33 -10.31
N GLY A 196 9.15 -5.45 -10.25
CA GLY A 196 8.16 -5.84 -11.26
C GLY A 196 6.78 -5.21 -11.09
N TYR A 197 6.50 -4.45 -10.02
CA TYR A 197 5.14 -4.05 -9.64
C TYR A 197 4.39 -3.30 -10.76
N ALA A 198 5.03 -2.31 -11.37
CA ALA A 198 4.47 -1.53 -12.47
C ALA A 198 4.10 -2.39 -13.68
N ARG A 199 4.96 -3.33 -14.06
CA ARG A 199 4.72 -4.25 -15.18
C ARG A 199 3.50 -5.14 -14.92
N GLU A 200 3.39 -5.68 -13.72
CA GLU A 200 2.27 -6.53 -13.32
C GLU A 200 0.94 -5.77 -13.34
N LEU A 201 0.93 -4.50 -12.88
CA LEU A 201 -0.24 -3.64 -12.99
C LEU A 201 -0.67 -3.41 -14.45
N LEU A 202 0.29 -3.13 -15.34
CA LEU A 202 0.00 -2.97 -16.76
C LEU A 202 -0.54 -4.25 -17.38
N GLN A 203 -0.05 -5.42 -16.99
CA GLN A 203 -0.55 -6.69 -17.48
C GLN A 203 -2.01 -6.92 -17.03
N VAL A 204 -2.31 -6.71 -15.75
CA VAL A 204 -3.66 -6.95 -15.20
C VAL A 204 -4.68 -5.93 -15.72
N MET A 205 -4.28 -4.68 -15.91
CA MET A 205 -5.19 -3.59 -16.31
C MET A 205 -5.22 -3.35 -17.83
N GLY A 206 -4.24 -3.86 -18.58
CA GLY A 206 -4.01 -3.54 -20.00
C GLY A 206 -5.06 -4.11 -20.95
N GLU A 207 -5.71 -5.22 -20.61
CA GLU A 207 -6.79 -5.82 -21.41
C GLU A 207 -8.16 -5.14 -21.21
N GLY A 208 -8.23 -4.06 -20.42
CA GLY A 208 -9.47 -3.33 -20.14
C GLY A 208 -10.44 -4.07 -19.22
N ARG A 209 -10.12 -5.29 -18.79
CA ARG A 209 -10.94 -6.11 -17.87
C ARG A 209 -11.13 -5.46 -16.50
N TYR A 210 -10.12 -4.75 -16.02
CA TYR A 210 -10.12 -4.10 -14.71
C TYR A 210 -9.65 -2.66 -14.85
N THR A 211 -10.38 -1.74 -14.22
CA THR A 211 -9.96 -0.33 -14.17
C THR A 211 -9.35 0.06 -12.83
N ALA A 212 -9.45 -0.80 -11.81
CA ALA A 212 -8.69 -0.72 -10.57
C ALA A 212 -8.03 -2.06 -10.25
N ALA A 213 -6.87 -2.05 -9.58
CA ALA A 213 -6.14 -3.26 -9.21
C ALA A 213 -5.40 -3.15 -7.88
N SER A 214 -5.46 -4.25 -7.12
CA SER A 214 -4.72 -4.49 -5.89
C SER A 214 -4.05 -5.86 -5.98
N LEU A 215 -2.73 -5.86 -6.20
CA LEU A 215 -1.93 -7.07 -6.43
C LEU A 215 -1.12 -7.50 -5.20
N GLN A 216 -1.24 -6.74 -4.12
CA GLN A 216 -0.52 -6.99 -2.89
C GLN A 216 -0.99 -8.25 -2.15
N ARG A 217 -0.03 -9.07 -1.68
CA ARG A 217 -0.31 -10.35 -1.02
C ARG A 217 0.10 -10.41 0.44
N VAL A 218 1.37 -10.08 0.70
CA VAL A 218 1.95 -10.02 2.04
C VAL A 218 2.76 -8.74 2.18
N LEU A 219 2.52 -8.00 3.25
CA LEU A 219 3.33 -6.87 3.71
C LEU A 219 4.19 -7.34 4.87
N PHE A 220 5.51 -7.34 4.68
CA PHE A 220 6.48 -7.69 5.71
C PHE A 220 6.89 -6.43 6.47
N TYR A 221 6.49 -6.33 7.74
CA TYR A 221 6.92 -5.22 8.58
C TYR A 221 8.35 -5.47 9.07
N LEU A 222 9.27 -4.58 8.69
CA LEU A 222 10.62 -4.63 9.22
C LEU A 222 10.64 -4.10 10.65
N THR A 223 11.61 -4.62 11.40
CA THR A 223 12.00 -4.04 12.69
C THR A 223 12.66 -2.68 12.48
N ARG A 224 12.84 -1.92 13.57
CA ARG A 224 13.60 -0.67 13.54
C ARG A 224 15.03 -0.91 13.05
N GLU A 225 15.63 -1.99 13.53
CA GLU A 225 16.99 -2.41 13.25
C GLU A 225 17.14 -2.82 11.78
N ASP A 226 16.24 -3.65 11.26
CA ASP A 226 16.28 -4.08 9.85
C ASP A 226 15.96 -2.93 8.90
N THR A 227 15.09 -2.00 9.30
CA THR A 227 14.86 -0.76 8.53
C THR A 227 16.13 0.08 8.47
N ALA A 228 16.82 0.28 9.59
CA ALA A 228 18.08 1.02 9.61
C ALA A 228 19.16 0.36 8.74
N ARG A 229 19.25 -0.98 8.76
CA ARG A 229 20.16 -1.74 7.88
C ARG A 229 19.79 -1.56 6.40
N LEU A 230 18.51 -1.63 6.05
CA LEU A 230 18.03 -1.44 4.68
C LEU A 230 18.34 -0.03 4.18
N LEU A 231 18.10 1.01 4.99
CA LEU A 231 18.37 2.40 4.63
C LEU A 231 19.85 2.69 4.33
N VAL A 232 20.77 1.88 4.87
CA VAL A 232 22.22 2.01 4.64
C VAL A 232 22.69 1.09 3.51
N GLY A 233 22.16 -0.13 3.44
CA GLY A 233 22.66 -1.19 2.56
C GLY A 233 21.88 -1.37 1.25
N ASP A 234 20.76 -0.68 1.06
CA ASP A 234 19.88 -0.81 -0.10
C ASP A 234 19.47 -2.25 -0.41
N ALA A 235 19.26 -3.01 0.65
CA ALA A 235 18.80 -4.38 0.57
C ALA A 235 17.99 -4.72 1.82
N VAL A 236 16.93 -5.49 1.64
CA VAL A 236 16.24 -6.12 2.76
C VAL A 236 17.21 -7.13 3.38
N PRO A 237 17.48 -7.08 4.69
CA PRO A 237 18.40 -8.02 5.31
C PRO A 237 17.96 -9.48 5.15
N ASP A 238 18.87 -10.33 4.64
CA ASP A 238 18.60 -11.77 4.45
C ASP A 238 18.31 -12.51 5.76
N ASP A 239 18.78 -11.99 6.88
CA ASP A 239 18.53 -12.51 8.22
C ASP A 239 17.40 -11.82 8.98
N GLY A 240 16.77 -10.81 8.35
CA GLY A 240 15.64 -10.08 8.90
C GLY A 240 14.44 -10.98 9.18
N VAL A 241 13.74 -10.70 10.27
CA VAL A 241 12.54 -11.45 10.68
C VAL A 241 11.37 -10.48 10.70
N PRO A 242 10.38 -10.62 9.79
CA PRO A 242 9.26 -9.69 9.72
C PRO A 242 8.35 -9.85 10.94
N SER A 243 7.84 -8.73 11.44
CA SER A 243 6.95 -8.73 12.60
C SER A 243 6.01 -7.52 12.59
N PRO A 244 4.76 -7.67 12.11
CA PRO A 244 4.14 -8.88 11.57
C PRO A 244 4.44 -9.13 10.06
N ALA A 245 4.01 -10.29 9.57
CA ALA A 245 3.74 -10.52 8.15
C ALA A 245 2.22 -10.42 7.94
N LEU A 246 1.77 -9.31 7.35
CA LEU A 246 0.36 -8.97 7.18
C LEU A 246 -0.13 -9.40 5.79
N GLN A 247 -1.20 -10.18 5.73
CA GLN A 247 -1.81 -10.61 4.46
C GLN A 247 -3.13 -9.91 4.18
N ASN A 248 -3.54 -9.91 2.91
CA ASN A 248 -4.80 -9.28 2.45
C ASN A 248 -4.94 -7.83 2.91
N TRP A 249 -3.81 -7.11 2.93
CA TRP A 249 -3.76 -5.76 3.43
C TRP A 249 -4.43 -4.80 2.44
N LYS A 250 -5.20 -3.87 3.01
CA LYS A 250 -5.82 -2.74 2.31
C LYS A 250 -5.11 -1.46 2.72
N GLY A 251 -5.26 -0.43 1.91
CA GLY A 251 -4.47 0.78 2.04
C GLY A 251 -3.03 0.55 1.61
N GLY A 252 -2.20 1.58 1.71
CA GLY A 252 -0.79 1.57 1.36
C GLY A 252 -0.45 1.47 -0.13
N THR A 253 -1.19 0.69 -0.93
CA THR A 253 -1.13 0.82 -2.39
C THR A 253 -2.45 0.45 -3.09
N ILE A 254 -2.82 1.20 -4.12
CA ILE A 254 -3.93 0.87 -5.03
C ILE A 254 -3.72 1.52 -6.40
N ALA A 255 -3.90 0.73 -7.46
CA ALA A 255 -3.86 1.21 -8.84
C ALA A 255 -5.28 1.46 -9.37
N ILE A 256 -5.46 2.51 -10.16
CA ILE A 256 -6.72 2.84 -10.84
C ILE A 256 -6.47 3.63 -12.12
N ARG A 257 -7.26 3.40 -13.17
CA ARG A 257 -7.23 4.22 -14.38
C ARG A 257 -7.71 5.64 -14.05
N LYS A 258 -7.04 6.64 -14.61
CA LYS A 258 -7.28 8.05 -14.30
C LYS A 258 -8.70 8.50 -14.64
N ASP A 259 -9.29 7.95 -15.71
CA ASP A 259 -10.69 8.18 -16.07
C ASP A 259 -11.66 7.58 -15.05
N ALA A 260 -11.44 6.33 -14.62
CA ALA A 260 -12.22 5.66 -13.58
C ALA A 260 -12.11 6.37 -12.23
N PHE A 261 -10.91 6.83 -11.85
CA PHE A 261 -10.67 7.63 -10.64
C PHE A 261 -11.51 8.92 -10.63
N LYS A 262 -11.55 9.62 -11.77
CA LYS A 262 -12.39 10.81 -11.94
C LYS A 262 -13.88 10.44 -11.90
N ALA A 263 -14.28 9.34 -12.54
CA ALA A 263 -15.66 8.92 -12.62
C ALA A 263 -16.27 8.60 -11.24
N ILE A 264 -15.46 8.09 -10.30
CA ILE A 264 -15.92 7.80 -8.93
C ILE A 264 -15.75 8.98 -7.96
N GLY A 265 -15.24 10.14 -8.39
CA GLY A 265 -15.11 11.34 -7.55
C GLY A 265 -13.84 11.41 -6.70
N GLY A 266 -12.76 10.70 -7.08
CA GLY A 266 -11.49 10.73 -6.36
C GLY A 266 -11.56 10.17 -4.93
N PHE A 267 -10.62 10.53 -4.06
CA PHE A 267 -10.74 10.27 -2.61
C PHE A 267 -11.65 11.30 -1.94
N ASP A 268 -12.37 10.90 -0.90
CA ASP A 268 -13.16 11.82 -0.09
C ASP A 268 -12.23 12.64 0.82
N GLU A 269 -12.14 13.95 0.58
CA GLU A 269 -11.23 14.87 1.30
C GLU A 269 -11.71 15.24 2.70
N GLY A 270 -12.93 14.84 3.08
CA GLY A 270 -13.44 15.02 4.43
C GLY A 270 -12.81 14.08 5.46
N PHE A 271 -12.08 13.04 5.03
CA PHE A 271 -11.26 12.21 5.91
C PHE A 271 -10.01 12.98 6.36
N VAL A 272 -9.88 13.17 7.67
CA VAL A 272 -8.74 13.84 8.29
C VAL A 272 -8.11 12.90 9.31
N ASP A 273 -6.79 12.99 9.40
CA ASP A 273 -5.92 12.15 10.20
C ASP A 273 -5.79 10.71 9.66
N TRP A 274 -6.14 9.66 10.41
CA TRP A 274 -5.79 8.29 10.03
C TRP A 274 -6.99 7.36 9.86
N GLY A 275 -6.95 6.55 8.81
CA GLY A 275 -7.83 5.41 8.60
C GLY A 275 -9.22 5.76 8.08
N GLY A 276 -9.83 4.78 7.41
CA GLY A 276 -11.16 4.87 6.82
C GLY A 276 -11.19 5.39 5.39
N GLU A 277 -10.26 6.27 4.99
CA GLU A 277 -10.21 6.84 3.65
C GLU A 277 -9.94 5.79 2.58
N ASP A 278 -9.00 4.88 2.86
CA ASP A 278 -8.66 3.78 1.95
C ASP A 278 -9.82 2.77 1.89
N ASP A 279 -10.51 2.51 3.00
CA ASP A 279 -11.67 1.61 3.05
C ASP A 279 -12.84 2.16 2.23
N GLU A 280 -13.11 3.46 2.36
CA GLU A 280 -14.17 4.15 1.61
C GLU A 280 -13.89 4.16 0.11
N PHE A 281 -12.65 4.45 -0.28
CA PHE A 281 -12.22 4.44 -1.67
C PHE A 281 -12.25 3.03 -2.28
N TYR A 282 -11.74 2.01 -1.56
CA TYR A 282 -11.78 0.61 -1.99
C TYR A 282 -13.21 0.12 -2.23
N ASP A 283 -14.15 0.55 -1.39
CA ASP A 283 -15.56 0.25 -1.55
C ASP A 283 -16.11 0.85 -2.86
N ARG A 284 -15.82 2.12 -3.15
CA ARG A 284 -16.24 2.77 -4.40
C ARG A 284 -15.61 2.17 -5.66
N CYS A 285 -14.38 1.67 -5.58
CA CYS A 285 -13.70 0.97 -6.68
C CYS A 285 -14.47 -0.26 -7.20
N GLN A 286 -15.39 -0.83 -6.40
CA GLN A 286 -16.25 -1.94 -6.85
C GLN A 286 -17.18 -1.54 -8.01
N LEU A 287 -17.48 -0.24 -8.20
CA LEU A 287 -18.31 0.24 -9.33
C LEU A 287 -17.59 0.24 -10.68
N VAL A 288 -16.26 0.19 -10.68
CA VAL A 288 -15.45 0.35 -11.91
C VAL A 288 -14.66 -0.91 -12.27
N GLY A 289 -14.89 -2.03 -11.58
CA GLY A 289 -14.19 -3.29 -11.81
C GLY A 289 -12.81 -3.27 -11.14
N HIS A 290 -12.78 -3.71 -9.88
CA HIS A 290 -11.57 -3.80 -9.06
C HIS A 290 -11.02 -5.22 -9.02
N CYS A 291 -9.86 -5.44 -9.63
CA CYS A 291 -9.11 -6.68 -9.47
C CYS A 291 -8.49 -6.76 -8.09
N ARG A 292 -8.83 -7.82 -7.33
CA ARG A 292 -8.19 -8.15 -6.05
C ARG A 292 -7.52 -9.51 -6.15
N ALA A 293 -6.33 -9.53 -6.74
CA ALA A 293 -5.57 -10.74 -6.99
C ALA A 293 -4.16 -10.59 -6.40
N GLY A 294 -4.01 -10.93 -5.12
CA GLY A 294 -2.76 -10.78 -4.38
C GLY A 294 -1.74 -11.85 -4.74
N TYR A 295 -0.58 -11.46 -5.24
CA TYR A 295 0.61 -12.32 -5.34
C TYR A 295 1.95 -11.58 -5.16
N LEU A 296 1.94 -10.27 -4.95
CA LEU A 296 3.17 -9.48 -4.80
C LEU A 296 3.52 -9.25 -3.32
N PRO A 297 4.79 -9.48 -2.94
CA PRO A 297 5.29 -9.13 -1.61
C PRO A 297 5.71 -7.67 -1.54
N PHE A 298 5.51 -7.05 -0.39
CA PHE A 298 5.94 -5.69 -0.10
C PHE A 298 6.61 -5.65 1.26
N VAL A 299 7.39 -4.59 1.51
CA VAL A 299 8.08 -4.39 2.78
C VAL A 299 7.69 -3.04 3.36
N HIS A 300 7.20 -3.03 4.60
CA HIS A 300 6.91 -1.80 5.34
C HIS A 300 8.12 -1.42 6.19
N LEU A 301 8.60 -0.19 6.00
CA LEU A 301 9.71 0.40 6.73
C LEU A 301 9.23 0.86 8.11
N TRP A 302 9.96 0.48 9.15
CA TRP A 302 9.63 0.88 10.50
C TRP A 302 9.64 2.41 10.65
N HIS A 303 8.63 2.92 11.33
CA HIS A 303 8.59 4.29 11.83
C HIS A 303 8.06 4.27 13.27
N ALA A 304 8.34 5.33 14.04
CA ALA A 304 7.81 5.44 15.39
C ALA A 304 6.27 5.42 15.38
N PRO A 305 5.62 4.73 16.35
CA PRO A 305 4.17 4.80 16.49
C PRO A 305 3.74 6.24 16.72
N GLN A 306 2.62 6.64 16.13
CA GLN A 306 2.05 7.95 16.42
C GLN A 306 1.49 7.93 17.85
N ALA A 307 1.92 8.86 18.71
CA ALA A 307 1.56 8.87 20.12
C ALA A 307 0.04 9.02 20.34
N LYS A 308 -0.51 8.31 21.34
CA LYS A 308 -1.90 8.44 21.83
C LYS A 308 -2.99 8.22 20.77
N ARG A 309 -2.99 7.06 20.12
CA ARG A 309 -4.06 6.66 19.18
C ARG A 309 -4.67 5.33 19.60
N HIS A 310 -5.76 5.37 20.34
CA HIS A 310 -6.61 4.19 20.50
C HIS A 310 -7.60 4.15 19.34
N ALA A 311 -7.88 2.95 18.81
CA ALA A 311 -8.85 2.81 17.72
C ALA A 311 -10.25 3.35 18.10
N ALA A 312 -10.60 3.28 19.39
CA ALA A 312 -11.84 3.84 19.94
C ALA A 312 -11.91 5.38 19.86
N ASP A 313 -10.76 6.06 19.76
CA ASP A 313 -10.69 7.53 19.65
C ASP A 313 -10.63 7.99 18.18
N ASN A 314 -10.55 7.04 17.23
CA ASN A 314 -10.51 7.37 15.82
C ASN A 314 -11.91 7.78 15.33
N ILE A 315 -12.12 9.08 15.15
CA ILE A 315 -13.37 9.65 14.62
C ILE A 315 -13.71 9.07 13.24
N ASN A 316 -12.70 8.79 12.42
CA ASN A 316 -12.96 8.22 11.09
C ASN A 316 -13.59 6.83 11.20
N THR A 317 -13.09 6.00 12.12
CA THR A 317 -13.62 4.64 12.34
C THR A 317 -14.95 4.65 13.08
N THR A 318 -15.10 5.51 14.09
CA THR A 318 -16.27 5.49 14.98
C THR A 318 -17.46 6.29 14.46
N ARG A 319 -17.25 7.26 13.56
CA ARG A 319 -18.31 8.14 13.03
C ARG A 319 -18.30 8.26 11.52
N VAL A 320 -17.19 8.72 10.93
CA VAL A 320 -17.16 9.10 9.51
C VAL A 320 -17.47 7.90 8.62
N LEU A 321 -16.71 6.81 8.75
CA LEU A 321 -16.84 5.64 7.91
C LEU A 321 -18.23 5.00 8.02
N PRO A 322 -18.82 4.78 9.22
CA PRO A 322 -20.22 4.38 9.34
C PRO A 322 -21.21 5.29 8.62
N VAL A 323 -21.07 6.61 8.75
CA VAL A 323 -21.94 7.58 8.07
C VAL A 323 -21.78 7.50 6.55
N ARG A 324 -20.55 7.44 6.04
CA ARG A 324 -20.31 7.28 4.60
C ARG A 324 -20.88 5.95 4.10
N PHE A 325 -20.71 4.86 4.83
CA PHE A 325 -21.23 3.55 4.43
C PHE A 325 -22.75 3.40 4.53
N ALA A 326 -23.43 4.28 5.28
CA ALA A 326 -24.88 4.36 5.26
C ALA A 326 -25.44 4.98 3.97
N ILE A 327 -24.61 5.70 3.19
CA ILE A 327 -24.98 6.29 1.91
C ILE A 327 -24.67 5.28 0.80
N PRO A 328 -25.65 4.99 -0.10
CA PRO A 328 -25.41 4.15 -1.27
C PRO A 328 -24.19 4.58 -2.06
N ARG A 329 -23.49 3.63 -2.66
CA ARG A 329 -22.19 3.87 -3.27
C ARG A 329 -22.29 4.85 -4.43
N GLU A 330 -23.35 4.75 -5.22
CA GLU A 330 -23.68 5.60 -6.36
C GLU A 330 -23.95 7.05 -5.90
N ASP A 331 -24.67 7.21 -4.79
CA ASP A 331 -24.98 8.53 -4.22
C ASP A 331 -23.72 9.21 -3.66
N ARG A 332 -22.82 8.45 -3.01
CA ARG A 332 -21.50 8.96 -2.61
C ARG A 332 -20.68 9.42 -3.80
N VAL A 333 -20.70 8.67 -4.91
CA VAL A 333 -20.01 9.07 -6.15
C VAL A 333 -20.61 10.35 -6.72
N ALA A 334 -21.93 10.45 -6.78
CA ALA A 334 -22.61 11.65 -7.29
C ALA A 334 -22.28 12.89 -6.43
N GLU A 335 -22.30 12.75 -5.11
CA GLU A 335 -21.93 13.79 -4.16
C GLU A 335 -20.47 14.23 -4.35
N LEU A 336 -19.51 13.29 -4.37
CA LEU A 336 -18.09 13.61 -4.53
C LEU A 336 -17.78 14.23 -5.89
N ASN A 337 -18.47 13.80 -6.95
CA ASN A 337 -18.33 14.41 -8.28
C ASN A 337 -18.84 15.85 -8.35
N ALA A 338 -19.75 16.25 -7.46
CA ALA A 338 -20.22 17.64 -7.36
C ALA A 338 -19.24 18.55 -6.59
N ARG A 339 -18.24 17.98 -5.90
CA ARG A 339 -17.24 18.72 -5.12
C ARG A 339 -16.07 19.17 -5.98
N ALA A 340 -15.39 20.23 -5.54
CA ALA A 340 -14.16 20.72 -6.14
C ALA A 340 -12.90 19.95 -5.64
N TRP A 341 -13.00 18.63 -5.47
CA TRP A 341 -11.94 17.78 -4.90
C TRP A 341 -10.61 17.99 -5.60
N GLY A 342 -9.47 17.99 -4.90
CA GLY A 342 -8.12 18.10 -5.47
C GLY A 342 -7.70 19.52 -5.83
N ASP A 343 -8.41 20.55 -5.36
CA ASP A 343 -7.96 21.94 -5.49
C ASP A 343 -6.69 22.10 -4.65
N ALA A 344 -5.59 22.53 -5.26
CA ALA A 344 -4.31 22.63 -4.55
C ALA A 344 -4.26 23.81 -3.56
N ALA A 345 -5.27 24.69 -3.54
CA ALA A 345 -5.41 25.75 -2.55
C ALA A 345 -6.12 25.29 -1.27
N ARG A 346 -7.05 24.33 -1.36
CA ARG A 346 -7.82 23.83 -0.21
C ARG A 346 -8.55 22.50 -0.53
N PRO A 347 -8.80 21.65 0.47
CA PRO A 347 -9.64 20.47 0.31
C PRO A 347 -11.13 20.84 0.27
N ASP A 348 -11.94 19.91 -0.23
CA ASP A 348 -13.40 19.97 -0.22
C ASP A 348 -14.03 18.67 0.35
N PRO A 349 -14.61 18.73 1.57
CA PRO A 349 -14.82 19.92 2.39
C PRO A 349 -13.54 20.43 3.08
N VAL A 350 -13.54 21.73 3.40
CA VAL A 350 -12.45 22.36 4.18
C VAL A 350 -12.40 21.83 5.61
N GLU A 351 -13.58 21.58 6.18
CA GLU A 351 -13.77 21.01 7.50
C GLU A 351 -14.04 19.51 7.41
N ARG A 352 -13.51 18.75 8.37
CA ARG A 352 -13.80 17.32 8.47
C ARG A 352 -15.26 17.09 8.84
N TYR A 353 -15.76 15.90 8.52
CA TYR A 353 -17.04 15.44 9.06
C TYR A 353 -17.03 15.49 10.60
N THR A 354 -18.09 16.04 11.19
CA THR A 354 -18.27 16.21 12.66
C THR A 354 -18.85 14.99 13.35
#